data_AF-A0A2P2FI50-F1
#
_entry.id   AF-A0A2P2FI50-F1
#
_cell.length_a   1.000
_cell.length_b   1.000
_cell.length_c   1.000
_cell.angle_alpha   90.00
_cell.angle_beta   90.00
_cell.angle_gamma   90.00
#
_symmetry.space_group_name_H-M   'P 1'
#
loop_
_entity.id
_entity.type
_entity.pdbx_description
1 polymer ?
#
loop_
_entity_poly.entity_id
_entity_poly.type
_entity_poly.pdbx_seq_one_letter_code
_entity_poly.pdbx_strand_id
1 'polypeptide(L)'
;MLARYAADGIDVGRLPAGYSVVGDQILWQRQTEDGVLSTGLGTFCSLGFLCLYRATGTTGTLWFTNDRQRMHNLGNYSFNDATRSWWNNSSYDAIWYFHTSGSPNPYVCMNAGDRVRNPPASQQRQASLAYVYPNSTTC
;
A
#
# COMPACT_ATOMS: atom_id res chain seq x y z
N MET A 1 4.28 9.83 -22.93
CA MET A 1 4.74 8.93 -21.85
C MET A 1 4.53 9.58 -20.48
N LEU A 2 5.13 10.75 -20.14
CA LEU A 2 4.85 11.51 -18.90
C LEU A 2 3.40 11.98 -18.73
N ALA A 3 2.68 12.24 -19.84
CA ALA A 3 1.31 12.75 -19.83
C ALA A 3 0.28 11.78 -19.20
N ARG A 4 0.56 10.47 -19.18
CA ARG A 4 -0.36 9.46 -18.63
C ARG A 4 -0.34 9.47 -17.10
N TYR A 5 0.83 9.59 -16.50
CA TYR A 5 0.97 9.70 -15.03
C TYR A 5 0.34 10.97 -14.47
N ALA A 6 0.45 12.10 -15.17
CA ALA A 6 -0.21 13.34 -14.75
C ALA A 6 -1.75 13.22 -14.81
N ALA A 7 -2.29 12.57 -15.84
CA ALA A 7 -3.73 12.27 -15.93
C ALA A 7 -4.16 11.28 -14.84
N ASP A 8 -3.27 10.36 -14.50
CA ASP A 8 -3.38 9.46 -13.37
C ASP A 8 -2.86 10.12 -12.10
N GLY A 9 -2.94 11.43 -11.87
CA GLY A 9 -2.64 12.08 -10.56
C GLY A 9 -1.30 11.73 -9.87
N ILE A 10 -0.33 11.20 -10.61
CA ILE A 10 1.00 10.82 -10.15
C ILE A 10 1.97 11.94 -10.56
N ASP A 11 2.53 12.59 -9.55
CA ASP A 11 3.59 13.58 -9.74
C ASP A 11 4.95 12.88 -9.87
N VAL A 12 5.36 12.64 -11.11
CA VAL A 12 6.63 11.99 -11.44
C VAL A 12 7.83 12.78 -10.91
N GLY A 13 7.71 14.11 -10.79
CA GLY A 13 8.77 14.97 -10.25
C GLY A 13 8.91 14.93 -8.72
N ARG A 14 7.91 14.35 -8.04
CA ARG A 14 7.91 14.11 -6.59
C ARG A 14 8.11 12.65 -6.23
N LEU A 15 8.41 11.79 -7.21
CA LEU A 15 8.79 10.43 -6.89
C LEU A 15 10.04 10.45 -6.01
N PRO A 16 10.08 9.65 -4.93
CA PRO A 16 11.27 9.53 -4.11
C PRO A 16 12.50 9.12 -4.95
N ALA A 17 13.70 9.39 -4.45
CA ALA A 17 14.92 8.92 -5.10
C ALA A 17 14.89 7.39 -5.31
N GLY A 18 15.29 6.91 -6.49
CA GLY A 18 15.31 5.48 -6.86
C GLY A 18 14.08 4.98 -7.64
N TYR A 19 13.06 5.82 -7.80
CA TYR A 19 11.97 5.60 -8.74
C TYR A 19 12.36 6.08 -10.13
N SER A 20 12.15 5.23 -11.13
CA SER A 20 12.34 5.55 -12.54
C SER A 20 11.07 5.20 -13.30
N VAL A 21 10.63 6.11 -14.17
CA VAL A 21 9.61 5.80 -15.16
C VAL A 21 10.28 5.08 -16.33
N VAL A 22 9.92 3.82 -16.57
CA VAL A 22 10.38 3.02 -17.71
C VAL A 22 9.17 2.61 -18.53
N GLY A 23 9.01 3.23 -19.69
CA GLY A 23 7.82 3.02 -20.50
C GLY A 23 6.56 3.55 -19.78
N ASP A 24 5.57 2.65 -19.66
CA ASP A 24 4.32 2.89 -18.92
C ASP A 24 4.38 2.37 -17.48
N GLN A 25 5.56 2.02 -16.95
CA GLN A 25 5.74 1.53 -15.60
C GLN A 25 6.56 2.49 -14.72
N ILE A 26 6.14 2.63 -13.47
CA ILE A 26 6.98 3.17 -12.41
C ILE A 26 7.76 1.99 -11.84
N LEU A 27 9.01 1.88 -12.24
CA LEU A 27 9.94 0.88 -11.73
C LEU A 27 10.70 1.48 -10.56
N TRP A 28 10.88 0.67 -9.52
CA TRP A 28 11.68 1.07 -8.38
C TRP A 28 12.90 0.18 -8.23
N GLN A 29 14.08 0.79 -8.04
CA GLN A 29 15.36 0.08 -8.09
C GLN A 29 15.93 -0.37 -6.73
N ARG A 30 15.27 -0.21 -5.55
CA ARG A 30 15.85 -0.62 -4.23
C ARG A 30 14.85 -1.28 -3.24
N GLN A 31 14.99 -1.16 -1.89
CA GLN A 31 13.96 -1.43 -0.82
C GLN A 31 13.43 -0.13 -0.15
N THR A 32 12.11 0.17 -0.15
CA THR A 32 11.64 1.50 0.25
C THR A 32 11.82 1.60 1.74
N GLU A 33 12.64 2.53 2.20
CA GLU A 33 12.75 2.77 3.64
C GLU A 33 11.44 3.34 4.19
N ASP A 34 10.55 3.90 3.35
CA ASP A 34 9.27 4.51 3.70
C ASP A 34 8.08 4.05 2.84
N GLY A 35 6.86 4.16 3.38
CA GLY A 35 5.64 3.98 2.59
C GLY A 35 5.42 5.15 1.63
N VAL A 36 4.72 4.92 0.52
CA VAL A 36 4.50 5.94 -0.51
C VAL A 36 3.01 6.08 -0.80
N LEU A 37 2.52 7.32 -0.86
CA LEU A 37 1.17 7.64 -1.32
C LEU A 37 1.20 7.98 -2.82
N SER A 38 0.39 7.28 -3.62
CA SER A 38 0.14 7.60 -5.03
C SER A 38 -1.31 8.06 -5.21
N THR A 39 -1.51 9.31 -5.63
CA THR A 39 -2.83 9.97 -5.78
C THR A 39 -3.50 9.72 -7.13
N GLY A 40 -3.17 8.60 -7.78
CA GLY A 40 -3.46 8.41 -9.18
C GLY A 40 -4.55 7.45 -9.62
N LEU A 41 -5.04 7.63 -10.85
CA LEU A 41 -5.88 6.65 -11.59
C LEU A 41 -5.01 5.60 -12.32
N GLY A 42 -3.90 5.17 -11.74
CA GLY A 42 -3.04 4.10 -12.25
C GLY A 42 -2.66 3.17 -11.11
N THR A 43 -3.54 2.26 -10.69
CA THR A 43 -3.44 0.81 -10.96
C THR A 43 -2.01 0.37 -11.20
N PHE A 44 -1.33 -0.21 -10.22
CA PHE A 44 -0.63 -1.50 -10.30
C PHE A 44 0.08 -1.69 -8.96
N CYS A 45 -0.35 -2.70 -8.19
CA CYS A 45 0.48 -3.14 -7.08
C CYS A 45 1.67 -3.88 -7.67
N SER A 46 2.86 -3.27 -7.60
CA SER A 46 4.07 -3.89 -8.14
C SER A 46 4.43 -5.15 -7.38
N LEU A 47 5.06 -6.12 -8.06
CA LEU A 47 5.56 -7.32 -7.42
C LEU A 47 6.51 -6.94 -6.27
N GLY A 48 6.34 -7.56 -5.11
CA GLY A 48 7.11 -7.28 -3.91
C GLY A 48 6.50 -6.25 -2.96
N PHE A 49 5.37 -5.63 -3.30
CA PHE A 49 4.75 -4.57 -2.49
C PHE A 49 3.43 -4.99 -1.84
N LEU A 50 3.18 -4.45 -0.65
CA LEU A 50 1.85 -4.30 -0.07
C LEU A 50 1.21 -3.03 -0.62
N CYS A 51 -0.04 -3.10 -1.05
CA CYS A 51 -0.80 -1.96 -1.58
C CYS A 51 -2.18 -1.87 -0.93
N LEU A 52 -2.51 -0.70 -0.41
CA LEU A 52 -3.79 -0.35 0.19
C LEU A 52 -4.48 0.72 -0.67
N TYR A 53 -5.74 0.53 -1.02
CA TYR A 53 -6.47 1.43 -1.94
C TYR A 53 -7.59 2.17 -1.22
N ARG A 54 -7.85 3.43 -1.63
CA ARG A 54 -8.98 4.22 -1.10
C ARG A 54 -10.33 3.84 -1.68
N ALA A 55 -10.34 3.19 -2.83
CA ALA A 55 -11.53 2.70 -3.51
C ALA A 55 -11.71 1.21 -3.28
N THR A 56 -12.90 0.68 -3.53
CA THR A 56 -13.07 -0.76 -3.75
C THR A 56 -12.48 -1.12 -5.12
N GLY A 57 -12.16 -2.39 -5.34
CA GLY A 57 -11.42 -2.85 -6.52
C GLY A 57 -9.91 -2.87 -6.29
N THR A 58 -9.10 -2.66 -7.32
CA THR A 58 -7.63 -2.54 -7.21
C THR A 58 -7.11 -1.41 -8.09
N THR A 59 -7.88 -0.32 -8.11
CA THR A 59 -7.65 0.84 -8.96
C THR A 59 -7.77 2.12 -8.13
N GLY A 60 -7.20 3.23 -8.63
CA GLY A 60 -7.26 4.52 -7.95
C GLY A 60 -6.17 4.73 -6.90
N THR A 61 -6.38 5.75 -6.06
CA THR A 61 -5.42 6.21 -5.03
C THR A 61 -5.01 5.08 -4.11
N LEU A 62 -3.70 4.86 -3.97
CA LEU A 62 -3.16 3.79 -3.16
C LEU A 62 -1.94 4.24 -2.33
N TRP A 63 -1.82 3.68 -1.14
CA TRP A 63 -0.59 3.69 -0.35
C TRP A 63 0.10 2.34 -0.53
N PHE A 64 1.42 2.32 -0.67
CA PHE A 64 2.17 1.08 -0.85
C PHE A 64 3.54 1.10 -0.15
N THR A 65 4.02 -0.09 0.22
CA THR A 65 5.33 -0.29 0.83
C THR A 65 5.88 -1.68 0.49
N ASN A 66 7.21 -1.81 0.46
CA ASN A 66 7.89 -3.09 0.59
C ASN A 66 8.90 -3.07 1.76
N ASP A 67 8.81 -2.05 2.62
CA ASP A 67 9.56 -1.98 3.86
C ASP A 67 9.09 -3.10 4.80
N ARG A 68 10.06 -3.83 5.32
CA ARG A 68 9.85 -4.96 6.23
C ARG A 68 10.50 -4.75 7.59
N GLN A 69 11.13 -3.60 7.80
CA GLN A 69 11.89 -3.32 9.01
C GLN A 69 11.08 -2.57 10.07
N ARG A 70 9.96 -1.97 9.68
CA ARG A 70 9.14 -1.17 10.59
C ARG A 70 7.68 -1.11 10.20
N MET A 71 6.88 -0.82 11.21
CA MET A 71 5.47 -0.53 11.08
C MET A 71 5.26 0.92 10.63
N HIS A 72 4.36 1.12 9.67
CA HIS A 72 4.03 2.44 9.16
C HIS A 72 2.74 2.97 9.78
N ASN A 73 2.79 4.20 10.28
CA ASN A 73 1.60 4.96 10.63
C ASN A 73 1.01 5.61 9.37
N LEU A 74 -0.18 5.18 8.97
CA LEU A 74 -0.85 5.64 7.74
C LEU A 74 -1.28 7.11 7.82
N GLY A 75 -1.45 7.66 9.03
CA GLY A 75 -1.69 9.09 9.26
C GLY A 75 -0.56 9.98 8.75
N ASN A 76 0.69 9.53 8.83
CA ASN A 76 1.85 10.28 8.32
C ASN A 76 1.80 10.48 6.79
N TYR A 77 1.03 9.65 6.10
CA TYR A 77 0.86 9.67 4.64
C TYR A 77 -0.51 10.20 4.23
N SER A 78 -1.28 10.84 5.14
CA SER A 78 -2.67 11.24 4.89
C SER A 78 -3.56 10.06 4.43
N PHE A 79 -3.27 8.85 4.90
CA PHE A 79 -3.97 7.61 4.50
C PHE A 79 -4.65 6.89 5.67
N ASN A 80 -4.74 7.54 6.84
CA ASN A 80 -5.46 6.99 7.99
C ASN A 80 -6.92 6.71 7.62
N ASP A 81 -7.41 5.54 7.99
CA ASP A 81 -8.82 5.13 7.81
C ASP A 81 -9.31 5.28 6.36
N ALA A 82 -8.40 5.23 5.40
CA ALA A 82 -8.73 5.44 3.99
C ALA A 82 -8.93 4.12 3.23
N THR A 83 -8.36 3.02 3.72
CA THR A 83 -8.34 1.74 3.02
C THR A 83 -9.72 1.14 2.81
N ARG A 84 -10.06 0.81 1.56
CA ARG A 84 -11.30 0.13 1.15
C ARG A 84 -11.06 -1.16 0.36
N SER A 85 -9.85 -1.41 -0.09
CA SER A 85 -9.41 -2.69 -0.65
C SER A 85 -7.88 -2.79 -0.57
N TRP A 86 -7.33 -3.97 -0.81
CA TRP A 86 -5.90 -4.19 -0.68
C TRP A 86 -5.40 -5.33 -1.57
N TRP A 87 -4.10 -5.31 -1.84
CA TRP A 87 -3.37 -6.38 -2.50
C TRP A 87 -2.00 -6.50 -1.84
N ASN A 88 -1.72 -7.66 -1.25
CA ASN A 88 -0.37 -8.02 -0.86
C ASN A 88 0.30 -8.73 -2.04
N ASN A 89 0.91 -7.97 -2.96
CA ASN A 89 1.64 -8.53 -4.09
C ASN A 89 3.10 -8.86 -3.72
N SER A 90 3.40 -9.02 -2.43
CA SER A 90 4.70 -9.44 -1.93
C SER A 90 4.72 -10.95 -1.65
N SER A 91 5.93 -11.49 -1.46
CA SER A 91 6.14 -12.89 -1.03
C SER A 91 6.06 -13.08 0.49
N TYR A 92 5.68 -12.04 1.23
CA TYR A 92 5.64 -12.03 2.69
C TYR A 92 4.24 -11.66 3.16
N ASP A 93 3.84 -12.19 4.30
CA ASP A 93 2.59 -11.81 4.93
C ASP A 93 2.66 -10.36 5.40
N ALA A 94 1.49 -9.73 5.51
CA ALA A 94 1.34 -8.38 6.00
C ALA A 94 0.15 -8.26 6.94
N ILE A 95 0.18 -7.25 7.80
CA ILE A 95 -0.89 -6.92 8.72
C ILE A 95 -1.23 -5.44 8.61
N TRP A 96 -2.52 -5.12 8.72
CA TRP A 96 -2.93 -3.78 9.08
C TRP A 96 -3.59 -3.82 10.45
N TYR A 97 -3.42 -2.76 11.24
CA TYR A 97 -4.14 -2.53 12.49
C TYR A 97 -5.14 -1.38 12.39
N PHE A 98 -6.22 -1.49 13.15
CA PHE A 98 -7.36 -0.55 13.05
C PHE A 98 -7.07 0.78 13.75
N HIS A 99 -6.20 0.76 14.75
CA HIS A 99 -5.88 1.93 15.54
C HIS A 99 -4.38 2.06 15.73
N THR A 100 -3.91 3.25 16.11
CA THR A 100 -2.51 3.48 16.50
C THR A 100 -2.22 3.04 17.94
N SER A 101 -3.26 2.72 18.73
CA SER A 101 -3.17 2.33 20.13
C SER A 101 -4.37 1.45 20.55
N GLY A 102 -4.28 0.79 21.72
CA GLY A 102 -5.31 -0.09 22.26
C GLY A 102 -4.93 -1.58 22.24
N SER A 103 -5.45 -2.37 23.19
CA SER A 103 -5.24 -3.82 23.27
C SER A 103 -6.51 -4.55 23.71
N PRO A 104 -7.00 -5.57 22.97
CA PRO A 104 -6.48 -6.03 21.68
C PRO A 104 -6.83 -5.04 20.56
N ASN A 105 -5.86 -4.71 19.71
CA ASN A 105 -6.08 -3.89 18.52
C ASN A 105 -6.59 -4.78 17.38
N PRO A 106 -7.82 -4.59 16.87
CA PRO A 106 -8.31 -5.39 15.76
C PRO A 106 -7.41 -5.21 14.53
N TYR A 107 -7.25 -6.29 13.77
CA TYR A 107 -6.34 -6.34 12.63
C TYR A 107 -6.93 -7.12 11.47
N VAL A 108 -6.39 -6.85 10.28
CA VAL A 108 -6.60 -7.67 9.09
C VAL A 108 -5.27 -8.29 8.71
N CYS A 109 -5.30 -9.60 8.62
CA CYS A 109 -4.25 -10.40 8.03
C CYS A 109 -4.33 -10.37 6.51
N MET A 110 -3.18 -10.17 5.87
CA MET A 110 -3.03 -10.09 4.43
C MET A 110 -1.92 -11.06 4.03
N ASN A 111 -2.27 -12.31 3.74
CA ASN A 111 -1.25 -13.31 3.38
C ASN A 111 -0.53 -12.92 2.09
N ALA A 112 0.67 -13.46 1.91
CA ALA A 112 1.44 -13.29 0.68
C ALA A 112 0.62 -13.65 -0.57
N GLY A 113 0.57 -12.73 -1.54
CA GLY A 113 -0.19 -12.90 -2.79
C GLY A 113 -1.69 -12.58 -2.70
N ASP A 114 -2.25 -12.43 -1.51
CA ASP A 114 -3.69 -12.23 -1.34
C ASP A 114 -4.17 -10.88 -1.88
N ARG A 115 -5.40 -10.88 -2.39
CA ARG A 115 -6.04 -9.71 -2.95
C ARG A 115 -7.52 -9.65 -2.61
N VAL A 116 -7.93 -8.61 -1.89
CA VAL A 116 -9.32 -8.41 -1.49
C VAL A 116 -9.84 -7.09 -2.07
N ARG A 117 -10.74 -7.20 -3.05
CA ARG A 117 -11.34 -6.07 -3.76
C ARG A 117 -12.48 -5.38 -3.00
N ASN A 118 -13.12 -6.08 -2.08
CA ASN A 118 -14.25 -5.57 -1.30
C ASN A 118 -14.31 -6.28 0.06
N PRO A 119 -13.48 -5.89 1.03
CA PRO A 119 -13.50 -6.46 2.38
C PRO A 119 -14.82 -6.08 3.09
N PRO A 120 -15.23 -6.83 4.14
CA PRO A 120 -16.39 -6.50 4.95
C PRO A 120 -16.39 -5.04 5.43
N ALA A 121 -17.59 -4.46 5.56
CA ALA A 121 -17.74 -3.06 5.97
C ALA A 121 -17.06 -2.74 7.31
N SER A 122 -16.98 -3.71 8.22
CA SER A 122 -16.28 -3.60 9.51
C SER A 122 -14.76 -3.48 9.39
N GLN A 123 -14.19 -3.85 8.25
CA GLN A 123 -12.75 -3.73 7.97
C GLN A 123 -12.44 -2.47 7.14
N GLN A 124 -13.40 -1.99 6.34
CA GLN A 124 -13.18 -0.79 5.53
C GLN A 124 -13.00 0.46 6.39
N ARG A 125 -12.11 1.35 5.93
CA ARG A 125 -11.85 2.66 6.54
C ARG A 125 -11.46 2.59 8.02
N GLN A 126 -10.65 1.59 8.34
CA GLN A 126 -10.14 1.41 9.70
C GLN A 126 -8.61 1.34 9.73
N ALA A 127 -7.93 1.15 8.60
CA ALA A 127 -6.48 0.95 8.63
C ALA A 127 -5.75 2.22 9.12
N SER A 128 -5.07 2.10 10.26
CA SER A 128 -4.24 3.15 10.86
C SER A 128 -2.75 2.80 10.86
N LEU A 129 -2.41 1.52 10.98
CA LEU A 129 -1.04 1.03 10.89
C LEU A 129 -0.93 -0.09 9.85
N ALA A 130 0.20 -0.19 9.16
CA ALA A 130 0.50 -1.27 8.22
C ALA A 130 1.93 -1.79 8.41
N TYR A 131 2.11 -3.10 8.30
CA TYR A 131 3.41 -3.75 8.46
C TYR A 131 3.51 -4.97 7.55
N VAL A 132 4.65 -5.12 6.86
CA VAL A 132 4.99 -6.33 6.09
C VAL A 132 6.01 -7.12 6.91
N TYR A 133 5.74 -8.40 7.14
CA TYR A 133 6.63 -9.22 7.95
C TYR A 133 7.98 -9.43 7.24
N PRO A 134 9.11 -9.43 8.00
CA PRO A 134 10.44 -9.65 7.46
C PRO A 134 10.68 -11.09 7.01
N ASN A 135 9.90 -12.03 7.53
CA ASN A 135 9.91 -13.47 7.25
C ASN A 135 8.49 -13.96 7.01
N SER A 136 8.34 -15.17 6.46
CA SER A 136 7.02 -15.80 6.33
C SER A 136 6.51 -16.22 7.71
N THR A 137 5.85 -15.31 8.39
CA THR A 137 5.08 -15.60 9.59
C THR A 137 3.63 -15.70 9.20
N THR A 138 2.96 -16.77 9.63
CA THR A 138 1.52 -16.92 9.48
C THR A 138 0.82 -15.79 10.19
N CYS A 139 0.09 -15.02 9.39
CA CYS A 139 -1.11 -14.31 9.83
C CYS A 139 -2.04 -15.15 10.73
#